data_AF-A0A1T4WS43-F1
#
_entry.id   AF-A0A1T4WS43-F1
#
_cell.length_a   1.000
_cell.length_b   1.000
_cell.length_c   1.000
_cell.angle_alpha   90.00
_cell.angle_beta   90.00
_cell.angle_gamma   90.00
#
_symmetry.space_group_name_H-M   'P 1'
#
loop_
_entity.id
_entity.type
_entity.pdbx_description
1 polymer ?
#
loop_
_entity_poly.entity_id
_entity_poly.type
_entity_poly.pdbx_seq_one_letter_code
_entity_poly.pdbx_strand_id
1 'polypeptide(L)'
;MSDLVFYYRHSGLCPAFKVLSQTLEQQNLHRLTSEFDEFQVDIYALADSPTSRRVALDFDCTITADPSFFMHLIAAYRAAAWEPLVCSLRCNDADGITEIRETLKDDSIPIYTTDGQLKRAYLYEQGIDIGLWIDDYFPGIAHPGTWILQINGIDY
;
A
#
# COMPACT_ATOMS: atom_id res chain seq x y z
N MET A 1 -3.64 3.06 19.71
CA MET A 1 -4.44 3.20 18.48
C MET A 1 -3.96 4.46 17.83
N SER A 2 -3.22 4.30 16.72
CA SER A 2 -2.85 5.38 15.82
C SER A 2 -4.10 5.75 15.02
N ASP A 3 -4.37 7.04 14.83
CA ASP A 3 -5.46 7.54 13.99
C ASP A 3 -4.86 7.91 12.65
N LEU A 4 -4.60 6.89 11.81
CA LEU A 4 -3.94 7.05 10.53
C LEU A 4 -4.85 7.80 9.54
N VAL A 5 -4.25 8.71 8.79
CA VAL A 5 -4.90 9.46 7.72
C VAL A 5 -4.46 8.90 6.38
N PHE A 6 -5.40 8.27 5.68
CA PHE A 6 -5.19 7.71 4.36
C PHE A 6 -5.52 8.74 3.29
N TYR A 7 -4.52 9.20 2.54
CA TYR A 7 -4.72 9.94 1.31
C TYR A 7 -5.18 9.00 0.20
N TYR A 8 -6.23 9.40 -0.49
CA TYR A 8 -6.62 8.79 -1.76
C TYR A 8 -7.20 9.86 -2.66
N ARG A 9 -7.01 9.71 -3.98
CA ARG A 9 -7.74 10.52 -4.95
C ARG A 9 -8.58 9.61 -5.82
N HIS A 10 -9.89 9.83 -5.80
CA HIS A 10 -10.82 9.06 -6.61
C HIS A 10 -10.61 9.36 -8.10
N SER A 11 -9.77 8.59 -8.77
CA SER A 11 -9.53 8.68 -10.22
C SER A 11 -10.49 7.80 -11.03
N GLY A 12 -11.31 6.97 -10.37
CA GLY A 12 -12.12 5.93 -11.04
C GLY A 12 -11.29 4.77 -11.61
N LEU A 13 -9.96 4.80 -11.43
CA LEU A 13 -9.03 3.83 -12.02
C LEU A 13 -8.96 2.51 -11.25
N CYS A 14 -9.19 2.51 -9.94
CA CYS A 14 -8.98 1.32 -9.12
C CYS A 14 -10.19 1.01 -8.20
N PRO A 15 -10.96 -0.04 -8.49
CA PRO A 15 -12.07 -0.46 -7.62
C PRO A 15 -11.64 -0.92 -6.23
N ALA A 16 -10.33 -1.13 -5.98
CA ALA A 16 -9.79 -1.49 -4.67
C ALA A 16 -10.06 -0.44 -3.60
N PHE A 17 -10.16 0.85 -3.98
CA PHE A 17 -10.49 1.92 -3.04
C PHE A 17 -11.81 1.70 -2.30
N LYS A 18 -12.77 1.00 -2.93
CA LYS A 18 -14.04 0.68 -2.28
C LYS A 18 -13.82 -0.24 -1.08
N VAL A 19 -12.92 -1.21 -1.18
CA VAL A 19 -12.59 -2.10 -0.07
C VAL A 19 -11.93 -1.31 1.05
N LEU A 20 -10.95 -0.46 0.73
CA LEU A 20 -10.31 0.43 1.71
C LEU A 20 -11.33 1.29 2.47
N SER A 21 -12.20 2.02 1.75
CA SER A 21 -13.23 2.88 2.35
C SER A 21 -14.15 2.09 3.27
N GLN A 22 -14.63 0.93 2.82
CA GLN A 22 -15.52 0.09 3.60
C GLN A 22 -14.85 -0.44 4.86
N THR A 23 -13.58 -0.85 4.80
CA THR A 23 -12.83 -1.32 5.97
C THR A 23 -12.61 -0.19 6.98
N LEU A 24 -12.26 1.02 6.51
CA LEU A 24 -12.09 2.19 7.37
C LEU A 24 -13.39 2.58 8.07
N GLU A 25 -14.51 2.62 7.35
CA GLU A 25 -15.84 2.87 7.91
C GLU A 25 -16.26 1.81 8.95
N GLN A 26 -16.00 0.52 8.67
CA GLN A 26 -16.37 -0.57 9.56
C GLN A 26 -15.61 -0.57 10.88
N GLN A 27 -14.30 -0.27 10.84
CA GLN A 27 -13.48 -0.27 12.04
C GLN A 27 -13.57 1.06 12.79
N ASN A 28 -13.82 2.17 12.10
CA ASN A 28 -13.95 3.51 12.68
C ASN A 28 -12.74 3.90 13.57
N LEU A 29 -11.53 3.52 13.10
CA LEU A 29 -10.25 3.75 13.79
C LEU A 29 -9.36 4.78 13.08
N HIS A 30 -9.54 4.92 11.78
CA HIS A 30 -8.69 5.70 10.88
C HIS A 30 -9.61 6.43 9.89
N ARG A 31 -9.07 7.41 9.16
CA ARG A 31 -9.87 8.24 8.25
C ARG A 31 -9.29 8.34 6.85
N LEU A 32 -10.15 8.67 5.89
CA LEU A 32 -9.76 9.04 4.54
C LEU A 32 -9.69 10.56 4.39
N THR A 33 -8.74 11.02 3.58
CA THR A 33 -8.72 12.38 3.03
C THR A 33 -8.47 12.32 1.52
N SER A 34 -9.05 13.28 0.80
CA SER A 34 -8.73 13.54 -0.61
C SER A 34 -7.98 14.86 -0.82
N GLU A 35 -7.76 15.59 0.26
CA GLU A 35 -6.92 16.78 0.27
C GLU A 35 -5.49 16.32 0.50
N PHE A 36 -4.62 16.60 -0.46
CA PHE A 36 -3.21 16.30 -0.36
C PHE A 36 -2.54 17.35 0.55
N ASP A 37 -2.04 16.89 1.69
CA ASP A 37 -1.19 17.65 2.61
C ASP A 37 -0.17 16.67 3.21
N GLU A 38 1.08 16.78 2.79
CA GLU A 38 2.17 15.88 3.19
C GLU A 38 2.40 15.83 4.71
N PHE A 39 1.95 16.84 5.46
CA PHE A 39 2.09 16.91 6.91
C PHE A 39 0.90 16.31 7.67
N GLN A 40 -0.21 16.04 6.98
CA GLN A 40 -1.42 15.45 7.56
C GLN A 40 -1.67 14.01 7.12
N VAL A 41 -1.03 13.58 6.03
CA VAL A 41 -1.21 12.24 5.46
C VAL A 41 -0.18 11.29 6.06
N ASP A 42 -0.66 10.20 6.62
CA ASP A 42 0.20 9.12 7.11
C ASP A 42 0.40 8.04 6.05
N ILE A 43 -0.64 7.71 5.27
CA ILE A 43 -0.63 6.61 4.30
C ILE A 43 -1.16 7.07 2.95
N TYR A 44 -0.42 6.80 1.88
CA TYR A 44 -0.80 7.07 0.50
C TYR A 44 -1.43 5.84 -0.14
N ALA A 45 -2.69 5.95 -0.57
CA ALA A 45 -3.38 4.97 -1.38
C ALA A 45 -3.38 5.42 -2.85
N LEU A 46 -2.46 4.88 -3.66
CA LEU A 46 -2.20 5.36 -5.03
C LEU A 46 -2.61 4.31 -6.08
N ALA A 47 -3.55 4.67 -6.96
CA ALA A 47 -3.93 3.83 -8.09
C ALA A 47 -2.83 3.81 -9.16
N ASP A 48 -2.59 2.65 -9.77
CA ASP A 48 -1.58 2.48 -10.82
C ASP A 48 -2.19 1.78 -12.05
N SER A 49 -2.09 0.45 -12.14
CA SER A 49 -2.64 -0.31 -13.27
C SER A 49 -4.14 -0.59 -13.09
N PRO A 50 -5.02 -0.10 -13.99
CA PRO A 50 -6.47 -0.30 -13.87
C PRO A 50 -6.91 -1.75 -14.10
N THR A 51 -6.05 -2.60 -14.67
CA THR A 51 -6.33 -4.01 -14.96
C THR A 51 -5.75 -4.97 -13.93
N SER A 52 -4.82 -4.50 -13.08
CA SER A 52 -4.24 -5.36 -12.05
C SER A 52 -5.17 -5.48 -10.84
N ARG A 53 -5.26 -6.70 -10.29
CA ARG A 53 -5.96 -7.00 -9.03
C ARG A 53 -5.03 -7.07 -7.83
N ARG A 54 -3.77 -6.64 -7.99
CA ARG A 54 -2.79 -6.67 -6.91
C ARG A 54 -2.82 -5.40 -6.08
N VAL A 55 -2.72 -5.57 -4.77
CA VAL A 55 -2.59 -4.48 -3.80
C VAL A 55 -1.24 -4.62 -3.13
N ALA A 56 -0.33 -3.69 -3.37
CA ALA A 56 0.97 -3.67 -2.72
C ALA A 56 0.89 -2.84 -1.44
N LEU A 57 1.32 -3.43 -0.33
CA LEU A 57 1.40 -2.75 0.97
C LEU A 57 2.86 -2.61 1.38
N ASP A 58 3.26 -1.42 1.85
CA ASP A 58 4.51 -1.30 2.58
C ASP A 58 4.42 -1.97 3.96
N PHE A 59 5.58 -2.30 4.52
CA PHE A 59 5.69 -2.91 5.83
C PHE A 59 6.00 -1.89 6.93
N ASP A 60 7.17 -1.26 6.86
CA ASP A 60 7.65 -0.31 7.87
C ASP A 60 6.80 0.95 7.86
N CYS A 61 6.39 1.46 9.03
CA CYS A 61 5.53 2.65 9.20
C CYS A 61 4.15 2.59 8.52
N THR A 62 3.87 1.53 7.74
CA THR A 62 2.56 1.19 7.19
C THR A 62 1.94 0.04 7.98
N ILE A 63 2.25 -1.22 7.68
CA ILE A 63 1.72 -2.38 8.43
C ILE A 63 2.14 -2.31 9.89
N THR A 64 3.38 -1.92 10.20
CA THR A 64 3.85 -1.86 11.58
C THR A 64 3.23 -0.71 12.39
N ALA A 65 2.62 0.29 11.76
CA ALA A 65 1.92 1.38 12.45
C ALA A 65 0.58 0.95 13.06
N ASP A 66 -0.12 0.00 12.42
CA ASP A 66 -1.28 -0.69 13.02
C ASP A 66 -1.44 -2.11 12.42
N PRO A 67 -0.69 -3.11 12.92
CA PRO A 67 -0.74 -4.47 12.37
C PRO A 67 -2.14 -5.06 12.41
N SER A 68 -2.94 -4.72 13.42
CA SER A 68 -4.29 -5.26 13.56
C SER A 68 -5.20 -4.76 12.46
N PHE A 69 -5.24 -3.44 12.21
CA PHE A 69 -6.01 -2.86 11.11
C PHE A 69 -5.58 -3.45 9.77
N PHE A 70 -4.27 -3.46 9.48
CA PHE A 70 -3.78 -3.92 8.18
C PHE A 70 -4.06 -5.40 7.93
N MET A 71 -4.04 -6.26 8.96
CA MET A 71 -4.42 -7.68 8.78
C MET A 71 -5.91 -7.84 8.44
N HIS A 72 -6.79 -7.03 9.04
CA HIS A 72 -8.19 -7.00 8.65
C HIS A 72 -8.38 -6.48 7.22
N LEU A 73 -7.62 -5.45 6.84
CA LEU A 73 -7.66 -4.89 5.49
C LEU A 73 -7.19 -5.90 4.43
N ILE A 74 -6.11 -6.63 4.68
CA ILE A 74 -5.61 -7.71 3.81
C ILE A 74 -6.67 -8.81 3.65
N ALA A 75 -7.33 -9.21 4.74
CA ALA A 75 -8.42 -10.18 4.70
C ALA A 75 -9.61 -9.67 3.87
N ALA A 76 -9.99 -8.40 4.02
CA ALA A 76 -11.05 -7.77 3.25
C ALA A 76 -10.74 -7.73 1.74
N TYR A 77 -9.49 -7.41 1.37
CA TYR A 77 -9.05 -7.47 -0.02
C TYR A 77 -9.19 -8.87 -0.63
N ARG A 78 -8.73 -9.90 0.08
CA ARG A 78 -8.89 -11.29 -0.38
C ARG A 78 -10.34 -11.71 -0.51
N ALA A 79 -11.19 -11.35 0.45
CA ALA A 79 -12.62 -11.62 0.39
C ALA A 79 -13.29 -10.96 -0.83
N ALA A 80 -12.74 -9.84 -1.31
CA ALA A 80 -13.15 -9.13 -2.52
C ALA A 80 -12.37 -9.58 -3.79
N ALA A 81 -11.69 -10.73 -3.75
CA ALA A 81 -10.89 -11.30 -4.85
C ALA A 81 -9.76 -10.39 -5.36
N TRP A 82 -9.14 -9.61 -4.46
CA TRP A 82 -7.87 -8.94 -4.70
C TRP A 82 -6.70 -9.79 -4.19
N GLU A 83 -5.51 -9.49 -4.72
CA GLU A 83 -4.26 -10.20 -4.45
C GLU A 83 -3.31 -9.29 -3.65
N PRO A 84 -3.41 -9.24 -2.32
CA PRO A 84 -2.48 -8.44 -1.51
C PRO A 84 -1.09 -9.06 -1.50
N LEU A 85 -0.07 -8.20 -1.54
CA LEU A 85 1.34 -8.52 -1.39
C LEU A 85 2.04 -7.45 -0.55
N VAL A 86 3.14 -7.81 0.09
CA VAL A 86 4.00 -6.86 0.81
C VAL A 86 5.19 -6.49 -0.07
N CYS A 87 5.49 -5.20 -0.17
CA CYS A 87 6.66 -4.69 -0.87
C CYS A 87 7.37 -3.64 -0.01
N SER A 88 8.60 -3.95 0.42
CA SER A 88 9.36 -3.13 1.37
C SER A 88 10.72 -2.70 0.80
N LEU A 89 11.23 -1.56 1.27
CA LEU A 89 12.59 -1.08 1.00
C LEU A 89 13.68 -1.85 1.77
N ARG A 90 13.30 -2.73 2.70
CA ARG A 90 14.23 -3.58 3.43
C ARG A 90 15.14 -4.37 2.49
N CYS A 91 16.35 -4.63 2.98
CA CYS A 91 17.29 -5.54 2.34
C CYS A 91 16.73 -6.98 2.33
N ASN A 92 17.18 -7.75 1.34
CA ASN A 92 16.79 -9.15 1.20
C ASN A 92 17.61 -10.05 2.14
N ASP A 93 17.45 -9.85 3.44
CA ASP A 93 18.02 -10.70 4.48
C ASP A 93 16.94 -11.56 5.18
N ALA A 94 17.41 -12.64 5.80
CA ALA A 94 16.53 -13.61 6.45
C ALA A 94 15.79 -13.02 7.66
N ASP A 95 16.41 -12.09 8.39
CA ASP A 95 15.87 -11.54 9.62
C ASP A 95 14.68 -10.62 9.31
N GLY A 96 14.83 -9.74 8.32
CA GLY A 96 13.80 -8.84 7.85
C GLY A 96 12.60 -9.57 7.26
N ILE A 97 12.83 -10.64 6.47
CA ILE A 97 11.73 -11.48 5.97
C ILE A 97 11.04 -12.23 7.12
N THR A 98 11.80 -12.72 8.09
CA THR A 98 11.24 -13.43 9.26
C THR A 98 10.32 -12.52 10.07
N GLU A 99 10.75 -11.28 10.33
CA GLU A 99 9.92 -10.30 11.06
C GLU A 99 8.61 -9.98 10.33
N ILE A 100 8.67 -9.79 9.00
CA ILE A 100 7.46 -9.58 8.18
C ILE A 100 6.54 -10.80 8.32
N ARG A 101 7.08 -12.02 8.17
CA ARG A 101 6.29 -13.26 8.28
C ARG A 101 5.64 -13.41 9.66
N GLU A 102 6.38 -13.16 10.73
CA GLU A 102 5.87 -13.23 12.11
C GLU A 102 4.78 -12.20 12.38
N THR A 103 4.89 -11.01 11.78
CA THR A 103 3.88 -9.95 11.88
C THR A 103 2.61 -10.32 11.12
N LEU A 104 2.76 -10.82 9.88
CA LEU A 104 1.64 -11.21 9.03
C LEU A 104 0.91 -12.45 9.55
N LYS A 105 1.64 -13.38 10.18
CA LYS A 105 1.16 -14.72 10.57
C LYS A 105 0.49 -15.48 9.41
N ASP A 106 0.97 -15.24 8.21
CA ASP A 106 0.45 -15.79 6.97
C ASP A 106 1.56 -15.98 5.93
N ASP A 107 1.89 -17.24 5.66
CA ASP A 107 2.93 -17.64 4.71
C ASP A 107 2.49 -17.50 3.25
N SER A 108 1.19 -17.32 2.98
CA SER A 108 0.66 -17.24 1.62
C SER A 108 0.76 -15.83 1.00
N ILE A 109 1.03 -14.79 1.79
CA ILE A 109 1.21 -13.42 1.27
C ILE A 109 2.57 -13.32 0.57
N PRO A 110 2.64 -12.94 -0.72
CA PRO A 110 3.93 -12.69 -1.35
C PRO A 110 4.65 -11.52 -0.67
N ILE A 111 5.96 -11.66 -0.43
CA ILE A 111 6.82 -10.61 0.14
C ILE A 111 7.91 -10.30 -0.88
N TYR A 112 8.08 -9.02 -1.19
CA TYR A 112 9.12 -8.49 -2.05
C TYR A 112 9.96 -7.47 -1.28
N THR A 113 11.25 -7.77 -1.11
CA THR A 113 12.24 -6.85 -0.56
C THR A 113 13.07 -6.29 -1.71
N THR A 114 13.18 -4.96 -1.76
CA THR A 114 13.70 -4.25 -2.94
C THR A 114 15.15 -3.80 -2.77
N ASP A 115 15.74 -3.96 -1.58
CA ASP A 115 17.10 -3.52 -1.28
C ASP A 115 17.30 -2.02 -1.58
N GLY A 116 16.33 -1.20 -1.14
CA GLY A 116 16.32 0.25 -1.34
C GLY A 116 15.94 0.73 -2.74
N GLN A 117 15.68 -0.16 -3.70
CA GLN A 117 15.21 0.22 -5.03
C GLN A 117 13.76 0.71 -4.99
N LEU A 118 13.38 1.58 -5.94
CA LEU A 118 11.99 2.01 -6.08
C LEU A 118 11.08 0.81 -6.30
N LYS A 119 10.09 0.65 -5.41
CA LYS A 119 9.20 -0.52 -5.37
C LYS A 119 8.48 -0.75 -6.69
N ARG A 120 7.97 0.32 -7.30
CA ARG A 120 7.24 0.24 -8.56
C ARG A 120 8.11 -0.22 -9.72
N ALA A 121 9.32 0.33 -9.84
CA ALA A 121 10.26 -0.07 -10.88
C ALA A 121 10.71 -1.52 -10.69
N TYR A 122 11.08 -1.88 -9.46
CA TYR A 122 11.49 -3.24 -9.10
C TYR A 122 10.41 -4.29 -9.43
N LEU A 123 9.16 -4.08 -9.01
CA LEU A 123 8.08 -5.03 -9.29
C LEU A 123 7.74 -5.10 -10.78
N TYR A 124 7.77 -3.96 -11.49
CA TYR A 124 7.53 -3.93 -12.92
C TYR A 124 8.57 -4.73 -13.71
N GLU A 125 9.85 -4.65 -13.35
CA GLU A 125 10.93 -5.45 -13.96
C GLU A 125 10.74 -6.97 -13.74
N GLN A 126 10.06 -7.36 -12.66
CA GLN A 126 9.67 -8.74 -12.38
C GLN A 126 8.37 -9.15 -13.09
N GLY A 127 7.78 -8.28 -13.91
CA GLY A 127 6.50 -8.52 -14.60
C GLY A 127 5.27 -8.45 -13.69
N ILE A 128 5.38 -7.74 -12.55
CA ILE A 128 4.32 -7.61 -11.56
C ILE A 128 3.73 -6.20 -11.64
N ASP A 129 2.55 -6.11 -12.28
CA ASP A 129 1.75 -4.89 -12.26
C ASP A 129 0.94 -4.79 -10.97
N ILE A 130 0.90 -3.59 -10.38
CA ILE A 130 0.12 -3.27 -9.18
C ILE A 130 -1.09 -2.42 -9.54
N GLY A 131 -2.24 -2.71 -8.94
CA GLY A 131 -3.46 -1.93 -9.14
C GLY A 131 -3.62 -0.81 -8.12
N LEU A 132 -3.26 -1.09 -6.86
CA LEU A 132 -3.27 -0.13 -5.76
C LEU A 132 -2.02 -0.28 -4.91
N TRP A 133 -1.35 0.84 -4.64
CA TRP A 133 -0.30 0.96 -3.65
C TRP A 133 -0.86 1.50 -2.34
N ILE A 134 -0.39 0.99 -1.20
CA ILE A 134 -0.70 1.47 0.15
C ILE A 134 0.64 1.60 0.89
N ASP A 135 1.10 2.82 1.12
CA ASP A 135 2.48 3.09 1.51
C ASP A 135 2.56 4.43 2.26
N ASP A 136 3.31 4.52 3.35
CA ASP A 136 3.54 5.79 4.08
C ASP A 136 4.54 6.70 3.37
N TYR A 137 5.30 6.17 2.41
CA TYR A 137 6.36 6.90 1.74
C TYR A 137 6.24 6.74 0.21
N PHE A 138 5.39 7.57 -0.41
CA PHE A 138 5.23 7.57 -1.87
C PHE A 138 6.54 7.72 -2.67
N PRO A 139 7.60 8.42 -2.19
CA PRO A 139 8.88 8.44 -2.92
C PRO A 139 9.58 7.07 -2.96
N GLY A 140 9.21 6.12 -2.10
CA GLY A 140 9.60 4.72 -2.18
C GLY A 140 8.91 3.96 -3.32
N ILE A 141 7.75 4.45 -3.79
CA ILE A 141 7.03 3.90 -4.94
C ILE A 141 7.59 4.48 -6.24
N ALA A 142 7.63 5.81 -6.35
CA ALA A 142 7.99 6.50 -7.59
C ALA A 142 8.62 7.88 -7.34
N HIS A 143 9.40 8.37 -8.31
CA HIS A 143 9.98 9.72 -8.25
C HIS A 143 8.90 10.82 -8.39
N PRO A 144 9.14 12.02 -7.84
CA PRO A 144 8.37 13.23 -8.14
C PRO A 144 8.23 13.47 -9.65
N GLY A 145 7.10 14.06 -10.07
CA GLY A 145 6.77 14.30 -11.48
C GLY A 145 6.43 13.06 -12.31
N THR A 146 6.44 11.85 -11.74
CA THR A 146 6.00 10.64 -12.46
C THR A 146 4.49 10.62 -12.65
N TRP A 147 4.05 9.99 -13.74
CA TRP A 147 2.65 9.95 -14.13
C TRP A 147 1.73 9.36 -13.04
N ILE A 148 2.21 8.38 -12.27
CA ILE A 148 1.45 7.77 -11.18
C ILE A 148 1.11 8.80 -10.09
N LEU A 149 2.02 9.70 -9.75
CA LEU A 149 1.74 10.75 -8.75
C LEU A 149 0.71 11.74 -9.31
N GLN A 150 0.88 12.16 -10.57
CA GLN A 150 -0.03 13.10 -11.24
C GLN A 150 -1.47 12.57 -11.35
N ILE A 151 -1.66 11.31 -11.75
CA ILE A 151 -3.02 10.72 -11.84
C ILE A 151 -3.68 10.55 -10.47
N ASN A 152 -2.87 10.49 -9.40
CA ASN A 152 -3.33 10.47 -8.02
C ASN A 152 -3.33 11.88 -7.41
N GLY A 153 -3.08 12.94 -8.18
CA GLY A 153 -3.18 14.32 -7.72
C GLY A 153 -2.07 14.84 -6.84
N ILE A 154 -0.92 14.18 -6.87
CA ILE A 154 0.28 14.60 -6.16
C ILE A 154 1.14 15.33 -7.19
N ASP A 155 1.08 16.66 -7.16
CA ASP A 155 1.80 17.54 -8.08
C ASP A 155 3.06 18.10 -7.37
N TYR A 156 4.19 17.40 -7.49
CA TYR A 156 5.55 17.88 -7.16
C TYR A 156 6.40 18.02 -8.42
#